data_AF-A0A812R8A7-F1
#
_entry.id   AF-A0A812R8A7-F1
#
_cell.length_a   1.000
_cell.length_b   1.000
_cell.length_c   1.000
_cell.angle_alpha   90.00
_cell.angle_beta   90.00
_cell.angle_gamma   90.00
#
_symmetry.space_group_name_H-M   'P 1'
#
loop_
_entity.id
_entity.type
_entity.pdbx_description
1 polymer ?
#
loop_
_entity_poly.entity_id
_entity_poly.type
_entity_poly.pdbx_seq_one_letter_code
_entity_poly.pdbx_strand_id
1 'polypeptide(L)'
;GCQLWECVLEKRSETDKFGFSHCSGKKEYFKALGVSENATDVAGPEVLFIRKVGGEGLLFSWNEAHPDAVIQPGDRISKVNGQTSVDSMAQELRSSKVCIEVMRYPEEFEVSLSKKADTNKKL
;
A
#
# COMPACT_ATOMS: atom_id res chain seq x y z
N GLY A 1 15.29 -4.72 4.80
CA GLY A 1 14.10 -5.57 4.65
C GLY A 1 12.86 -4.70 4.58
N CYS A 2 11.74 -5.20 4.08
CA CYS A 2 10.47 -4.46 4.10
C CYS A 2 9.96 -4.35 5.54
N GLN A 3 9.63 -3.14 5.99
CA GLN A 3 8.95 -2.92 7.26
C GLN A 3 7.46 -3.21 7.10
N LEU A 4 6.83 -3.79 8.12
CA LEU A 4 5.41 -4.11 8.17
C LEU A 4 4.89 -3.79 9.58
N TRP A 5 3.80 -3.05 9.68
CA TRP A 5 3.15 -2.73 10.95
C TRP A 5 1.65 -2.51 10.78
N GLU A 6 0.92 -2.55 11.89
CA GLU A 6 -0.53 -2.34 11.91
C GLU A 6 -0.89 -0.97 12.49
N CYS A 7 -1.96 -0.39 11.97
CA CYS A 7 -2.57 0.83 12.48
C CYS A 7 -4.08 0.63 12.58
N VAL A 8 -4.67 1.04 13.72
CA VAL A 8 -6.10 0.94 13.97
C VAL A 8 -6.68 2.34 14.08
N LEU A 9 -7.63 2.66 13.20
CA LEU A 9 -8.34 3.93 13.19
C LEU A 9 -9.83 3.69 13.42
N GLU A 10 -10.42 4.44 14.35
CA GLU A 10 -11.82 4.28 14.74
C GLU A 10 -12.50 5.64 14.83
N LYS A 11 -13.53 5.83 14.02
CA LYS A 11 -14.41 7.00 14.05
C LYS A 11 -15.34 6.88 15.27
N ARG A 12 -15.32 7.91 16.12
CA ARG A 12 -16.17 8.06 17.30
C ARG A 12 -17.28 9.10 17.08
N SER A 13 -17.12 9.94 16.06
CA SER A 13 -18.09 10.95 15.62
C SER A 13 -18.35 10.83 14.12
N GLU A 14 -19.51 11.31 13.65
CA GLU A 14 -19.83 11.43 12.22
C GLU A 14 -18.90 12.42 11.49
N THR A 15 -18.30 13.36 12.22
CA THR A 15 -17.35 14.33 11.67
C THR A 15 -15.95 13.76 11.49
N ASP A 16 -15.67 12.57 12.05
CA ASP A 16 -14.34 11.98 12.02
C ASP A 16 -13.97 11.53 10.62
N LYS A 17 -12.76 11.91 10.23
CA LYS A 17 -12.14 11.50 8.97
C LYS A 17 -10.87 10.74 9.29
N PHE A 18 -10.56 9.72 8.49
CA PHE A 18 -9.27 9.04 8.62
C PHE A 18 -8.09 9.96 8.30
N GLY A 19 -8.29 11.00 7.49
CA GLY A 19 -7.26 12.02 7.27
C GLY A 19 -6.18 11.63 6.27
N PHE A 20 -6.46 10.71 5.32
CA PHE A 20 -5.53 10.37 4.26
C PHE A 20 -6.23 10.12 2.92
N SER A 21 -5.47 10.17 1.82
CA SER A 21 -5.92 9.75 0.50
C SER A 21 -5.03 8.63 -0.05
N HIS A 22 -5.61 7.78 -0.90
CA HIS A 22 -4.92 6.66 -1.50
C HIS A 22 -5.24 6.50 -2.98
N CYS A 23 -4.44 5.71 -3.70
CA CYS A 23 -4.79 5.19 -5.03
C CYS A 23 -4.54 3.69 -5.12
N SER A 24 -5.19 3.04 -6.08
CA SER A 24 -4.99 1.61 -6.34
C SER A 24 -3.64 1.38 -7.03
N GLY A 25 -2.78 0.56 -6.44
CA GLY A 25 -1.53 0.17 -7.08
C GLY A 25 -1.75 -0.61 -8.37
N LYS A 26 -2.78 -1.46 -8.42
CA LYS A 26 -3.19 -2.17 -9.63
C LYS A 26 -3.56 -1.22 -10.77
N LYS A 27 -4.34 -0.17 -10.49
CA LYS A 27 -4.73 0.83 -11.50
C LYS A 27 -3.53 1.62 -12.01
N GLU A 28 -2.64 2.06 -11.13
CA GLU A 28 -1.40 2.74 -11.54
C GLU A 28 -0.51 1.83 -12.40
N TYR A 29 -0.40 0.54 -12.03
CA TYR A 29 0.37 -0.44 -12.78
C TYR A 29 -0.21 -0.69 -14.18
N PHE A 30 -1.52 -0.89 -14.30
CA PHE A 30 -2.18 -1.09 -15.60
C PHE A 30 -2.04 0.14 -16.51
N LYS A 31 -2.19 1.33 -15.94
CA LYS A 31 -1.94 2.58 -16.65
C LYS A 31 -0.50 2.66 -17.17
N ALA A 32 0.49 2.28 -16.35
CA ALA A 32 1.90 2.30 -16.76
C ALA A 32 2.21 1.29 -17.87
N LEU A 33 1.49 0.16 -17.91
CA LEU A 33 1.59 -0.83 -19.00
C LEU A 33 0.78 -0.47 -20.24
N GLY A 34 -0.07 0.56 -20.19
CA GLY A 34 -0.97 0.91 -21.30
C GLY A 34 -2.10 -0.11 -21.53
N VAL A 35 -2.48 -0.87 -20.50
CA VAL A 35 -3.58 -1.86 -20.57
C VAL A 35 -4.86 -1.33 -19.94
N SER A 36 -6.00 -1.91 -20.30
CA SER A 36 -7.32 -1.57 -19.75
C SER A 36 -7.38 -1.80 -18.24
N GLU A 37 -8.07 -0.93 -17.49
CA GLU A 37 -8.27 -1.12 -16.04
C GLU A 37 -9.06 -2.40 -15.70
N ASN A 38 -9.81 -2.92 -16.66
CA ASN A 38 -10.62 -4.14 -16.54
C ASN A 38 -9.92 -5.38 -17.11
N ALA A 39 -8.63 -5.30 -17.44
CA ALA A 39 -7.85 -6.46 -17.88
C ALA A 39 -7.82 -7.52 -16.77
N THR A 40 -8.26 -8.74 -17.08
CA THR A 40 -8.35 -9.86 -16.13
C THR A 40 -7.17 -10.82 -16.24
N ASP A 41 -6.45 -10.77 -17.35
CA ASP A 41 -5.29 -11.58 -17.69
C ASP A 41 -3.95 -10.97 -17.25
N VAL A 42 -3.96 -9.70 -16.82
CA VAL A 42 -2.79 -8.99 -16.32
C VAL A 42 -2.79 -9.01 -14.79
N ALA A 43 -1.81 -9.67 -14.19
CA ALA A 43 -1.59 -9.58 -12.75
C ALA A 43 -1.06 -8.19 -12.38
N GLY A 44 -1.46 -7.66 -11.23
CA GLY A 44 -1.00 -6.37 -10.74
C GLY A 44 -0.91 -6.34 -9.21
N PRO A 45 -0.27 -5.32 -8.64
CA PRO A 45 -0.07 -5.24 -7.20
C PRO A 45 -1.41 -4.95 -6.49
N GLU A 46 -1.81 -5.84 -5.60
CA GLU A 46 -3.01 -5.70 -4.77
C GLU A 46 -2.70 -4.88 -3.51
N VAL A 47 -2.42 -3.58 -3.70
CA VAL A 47 -2.09 -2.64 -2.62
C VAL A 47 -2.76 -1.29 -2.85
N LEU A 48 -2.97 -0.53 -1.78
CA LEU A 48 -3.34 0.88 -1.85
C LEU A 48 -2.13 1.75 -1.51
N PHE A 49 -1.76 2.67 -2.39
CA PHE A 49 -0.67 3.63 -2.13
C PHE A 49 -1.20 4.83 -1.36
N ILE A 50 -0.57 5.17 -0.22
CA ILE A 50 -0.82 6.44 0.47
C ILE A 50 -0.29 7.58 -0.39
N ARG A 51 -1.19 8.46 -0.85
CA ARG A 51 -0.81 9.65 -1.64
C ARG A 51 -0.58 10.87 -0.77
N LYS A 52 -1.40 11.03 0.26
CA LYS A 52 -1.34 12.18 1.16
C LYS A 52 -1.83 11.79 2.54
N VAL A 53 -1.15 12.28 3.57
CA VAL A 53 -1.66 12.35 4.94
C VAL A 53 -1.99 13.82 5.23
N GLY A 54 -3.19 14.07 5.74
CA GLY A 54 -3.64 15.41 6.14
C GLY A 54 -2.94 15.87 7.40
N GLY A 55 -2.93 17.17 7.66
CA GLY A 55 -2.46 17.75 8.93
C GLY A 55 -3.49 17.63 10.06
N GLU A 56 -4.53 16.83 9.87
CA GLU A 56 -5.62 16.57 10.81
C GLU A 56 -6.23 15.19 10.52
N GLY A 57 -7.09 14.71 11.43
CA GLY A 57 -7.79 13.44 11.30
C GLY A 57 -7.11 12.27 12.01
N LEU A 58 -7.77 11.12 12.00
CA LEU A 58 -7.39 9.98 12.85
C LEU A 58 -5.97 9.45 12.56
N LEU A 59 -5.56 9.39 11.29
CA LEU A 59 -4.21 8.95 10.93
C LEU A 59 -3.13 9.95 11.37
N PHE A 60 -3.42 11.26 11.28
CA PHE A 60 -2.51 12.29 11.77
C PHE A 60 -2.26 12.13 13.28
N SER A 61 -3.34 12.03 14.07
CA SER A 61 -3.22 11.82 15.52
C SER A 61 -2.58 10.47 15.87
N TRP A 62 -2.82 9.42 15.07
CA TRP A 62 -2.14 8.14 15.25
C TRP A 62 -0.63 8.28 15.02
N ASN A 63 -0.20 8.99 13.97
CA ASN A 63 1.21 9.25 13.71
C ASN A 63 1.89 10.03 14.83
N GLU A 64 1.22 11.05 15.40
CA GLU A 64 1.76 11.80 16.55
C GLU A 64 2.00 10.91 17.77
N ALA A 65 1.14 9.90 17.97
CA ALA A 65 1.28 8.94 19.06
C ALA A 65 2.31 7.83 18.76
N HIS A 66 2.71 7.63 17.50
CA HIS A 66 3.60 6.55 17.06
C HIS A 66 4.74 7.09 16.18
N PRO A 67 5.68 7.88 16.74
CA PRO A 67 6.75 8.51 15.98
C PRO A 67 7.73 7.53 15.32
N ASP A 68 7.78 6.28 15.80
CA ASP A 68 8.59 5.19 15.26
C ASP A 68 7.91 4.41 14.12
N ALA A 69 6.59 4.59 13.95
CA ALA A 69 5.78 3.87 12.96
C ALA A 69 4.94 4.80 12.07
N VAL A 70 5.31 6.08 11.98
CA VAL A 70 4.61 7.12 11.19
C VAL A 70 4.27 6.60 9.82
N ILE A 71 3.00 6.71 9.42
CA ILE A 71 2.50 6.42 8.08
C ILE A 71 2.58 7.70 7.24
N GLN A 72 3.19 7.63 6.07
CA GLN A 72 3.49 8.79 5.22
C GLN A 72 3.26 8.49 3.73
N PRO A 73 3.24 9.52 2.85
CA PRO A 73 3.16 9.31 1.41
C PRO A 73 4.23 8.35 0.89
N GLY A 74 3.82 7.43 0.01
CA GLY A 74 4.68 6.37 -0.53
C GLY A 74 4.56 5.03 0.20
N ASP A 75 4.04 5.02 1.43
CA ASP A 75 3.67 3.77 2.11
C ASP A 75 2.54 3.06 1.37
N ARG A 76 2.48 1.74 1.57
CA ARG A 76 1.46 0.90 0.94
C ARG A 76 0.64 0.22 2.01
N ILE A 77 -0.67 0.21 1.83
CA ILE A 77 -1.58 -0.63 2.61
C ILE A 77 -1.72 -1.97 1.88
N SER A 78 -1.29 -3.04 2.53
CA SER A 78 -1.39 -4.43 2.03
C SER A 78 -2.66 -5.14 2.49
N LYS A 79 -3.30 -4.64 3.56
CA LYS A 79 -4.51 -5.25 4.12
C LYS A 79 -5.38 -4.20 4.83
N VAL A 80 -6.70 -4.34 4.72
CA VAL A 80 -7.68 -3.56 5.50
C VAL A 80 -8.71 -4.53 6.06
N ASN A 81 -8.86 -4.60 7.40
CA ASN A 81 -9.83 -5.48 8.06
C ASN A 81 -9.78 -6.95 7.57
N GLY A 82 -8.58 -7.48 7.31
CA GLY A 82 -8.40 -8.84 6.79
C GLY A 82 -8.49 -8.98 5.26
N GLN A 83 -8.98 -7.95 4.56
CA GLN A 83 -9.10 -7.95 3.10
C GLN A 83 -7.79 -7.56 2.43
N THR A 84 -7.45 -8.22 1.32
CA THR A 84 -6.18 -8.03 0.60
C THR A 84 -6.32 -7.68 -0.87
N SER A 85 -7.52 -7.74 -1.47
CA SER A 85 -7.71 -7.21 -2.83
C SER A 85 -8.01 -5.72 -2.77
N VAL A 86 -7.54 -4.94 -3.75
CA VAL A 86 -7.76 -3.49 -3.85
C VAL A 86 -9.23 -3.13 -3.69
N ASP A 87 -10.12 -3.86 -4.37
CA ASP A 87 -11.54 -3.56 -4.38
C ASP A 87 -12.16 -3.83 -3.00
N SER A 88 -11.84 -4.97 -2.38
CA SER A 88 -12.29 -5.28 -1.02
C SER A 88 -11.71 -4.33 0.04
N MET A 89 -10.45 -3.92 -0.11
CA MET A 89 -9.82 -2.96 0.81
C MET A 89 -10.47 -1.57 0.69
N ALA A 90 -10.72 -1.10 -0.53
CA ALA A 90 -11.42 0.16 -0.76
C ALA A 90 -12.87 0.14 -0.23
N GLN A 91 -13.52 -1.03 -0.22
CA GLN A 91 -14.82 -1.24 0.44
C GLN A 91 -14.70 -1.10 1.96
N GLU A 92 -13.75 -1.80 2.58
CA GLU A 92 -13.54 -1.76 4.04
C GLU A 92 -13.12 -0.38 4.57
N LEU A 93 -12.46 0.45 3.77
CA LEU A 93 -12.17 1.84 4.13
C LEU A 93 -13.43 2.72 4.32
N ARG A 94 -14.63 2.21 4.02
CA ARG A 94 -15.90 2.88 4.34
C ARG A 94 -16.40 2.57 5.75
N SER A 95 -15.86 1.54 6.41
CA SER A 95 -16.22 1.15 7.77
C SER A 95 -15.88 2.25 8.78
N SER A 96 -16.56 2.26 9.93
CA SER A 96 -16.27 3.19 11.04
C SER A 96 -14.94 2.88 11.73
N LYS A 97 -14.54 1.60 11.72
CA LYS A 97 -13.28 1.11 12.27
C LYS A 97 -12.50 0.36 11.20
N VAL A 98 -11.22 0.68 11.07
CA VAL A 98 -10.30 0.02 10.14
C VAL A 98 -9.02 -0.37 10.84
N CYS A 99 -8.60 -1.62 10.68
CA CYS A 99 -7.25 -2.08 10.95
C CYS A 99 -6.53 -2.20 9.61
N ILE A 100 -5.48 -1.39 9.41
CA ILE A 100 -4.68 -1.37 8.20
C ILE A 100 -3.30 -1.97 8.47
N GLU A 101 -2.87 -2.87 7.60
CA GLU A 101 -1.49 -3.36 7.57
C GLU A 101 -0.72 -2.51 6.56
N VAL A 102 0.34 -1.85 7.04
CA VAL A 102 1.16 -0.91 6.27
C VAL A 102 2.53 -1.51 6.04
N MET A 103 3.02 -1.35 4.81
CA MET A 103 4.34 -1.78 4.41
C MET A 103 5.17 -0.62 3.85
N ARG A 104 6.46 -0.59 4.21
CA ARG A 104 7.46 0.36 3.70
C ARG A 104 8.70 -0.37 3.24
N TYR A 105 9.10 -0.10 2.01
CA TYR A 105 10.36 -0.56 1.47
C TYR A 105 11.48 0.39 1.88
N PRO A 106 12.72 -0.11 2.07
CA PRO A 106 13.86 0.77 2.28
C PRO A 106 14.06 1.67 1.05
N GLU A 107 14.49 2.90 1.25
CA GLU A 107 14.78 3.84 0.17
C GLU A 107 15.90 3.33 -0.75
N GLU A 108 16.85 2.60 -0.17
CA GLU A 108 17.98 2.02 -0.87
C GLU A 108 18.11 0.53 -0.54
N PHE A 109 18.48 -0.26 -1.54
CA PHE A 109 18.80 -1.67 -1.38
C PHE A 109 19.92 -2.07 -2.34
N GLU A 110 20.77 -2.98 -1.89
CA GLU A 110 21.87 -3.51 -2.70
C GLU A 110 21.42 -4.76 -3.46
N VAL A 111 21.76 -4.82 -4.75
CA VAL A 111 21.51 -5.98 -5.61
C VAL A 111 22.79 -6.37 -6.33
N SER A 112 23.21 -7.63 -6.16
CA SER A 112 24.29 -8.22 -6.96
C SER A 112 23.70 -9.13 -8.05
N LEU A 113 23.93 -8.78 -9.32
CA LEU A 113 23.52 -9.59 -10.47
C LEU A 113 24.72 -10.29 -11.08
N SER A 114 24.61 -11.60 -11.33
CA SER A 114 25.62 -12.38 -12.04
C SER A 114 25.00 -13.11 -13.23
N LYS A 115 25.59 -12.97 -14.43
CA LYS A 115 25.17 -13.74 -15.61
C LYS A 115 25.59 -15.21 -15.44
N LYS A 116 24.66 -16.16 -15.60
CA LYS A 116 25.02 -17.59 -15.74
C LYS A 116 25.72 -17.79 -17.10
N ALA A 117 26.86 -18.48 -17.10
CA ALA A 117 27.56 -18.81 -18.34
C ALA A 117 26.67 -19.68 -19.26
N ASP A 118 26.62 -19.32 -20.55
CA ASP A 118 25.89 -20.04 -21.57
C ASP A 118 26.53 -21.42 -21.79
N THR A 119 25.96 -22.49 -21.23
CA THR A 119 26.44 -23.88 -21.43
C THR A 119 26.02 -24.50 -22.77
N ASN A 120 25.35 -23.76 -23.65
CA ASN A 120 25.05 -24.20 -25.01
C ASN A 120 26.24 -23.92 -25.98
N LYS A 121 27.41 -24.49 -25.71
CA LYS A 121 28.39 -24.76 -26.76
C LYS A 121 28.04 -26.11 -27.36
N LYS A 122 27.39 -26.11 -28.54
CA LYS A 122 27.27 -27.32 -29.37
C LYS A 122 28.69 -27.80 -29.69
N LEU A 123 29.01 -29.02 -29.27
CA LEU A 123 30.14 -29.81 -29.75
C LEU A 123 29.93 -30.18 -31.22
#